data_AF-A0A553FRB1-F1
#
_entry.id   AF-A0A553FRB1-F1
#
_cell.length_a   1.000
_cell.length_b   1.000
_cell.length_c   1.000
_cell.angle_alpha   90.00
_cell.angle_beta   90.00
_cell.angle_gamma   90.00
#
_symmetry.space_group_name_H-M   'P 1'
#
loop_
_entity.id
_entity.type
_entity.pdbx_description
1 polymer ?
#
loop_
_entity_poly.entity_id
_entity_poly.type
_entity_poly.pdbx_seq_one_letter_code
_entity_poly.pdbx_strand_id
1 'polypeptide(L)'
;MSDSESTKETSQQSQEATGGESKQSGGFVPPKSQEEFDRIIQERVARAKASAADEVRKSYEGFKSAEEFKQLQDKYDTAAAELGNEYRKSAAAEAGLPLSMADRLQGESREEWFNDAKSIAEQFAGLASAGSEKSEEQQQSGGSSPRSNPREQRGQTGGNPGADMDISVDDVLKNVNRF
;
A
#
# COMPACT_ATOMS: atom_id res chain seq x y z
N MET A 1 -38.39 45.67 55.34
CA MET A 1 -39.39 46.71 55.07
C MET A 1 -38.94 47.34 53.76
N SER A 2 -39.48 46.91 52.61
CA SER A 2 -40.75 47.43 52.04
C SER A 2 -40.66 48.94 51.88
N ASP A 3 -40.90 49.59 50.74
CA ASP A 3 -41.26 49.26 49.36
C ASP A 3 -41.05 50.60 48.62
N SER A 4 -40.85 50.59 47.30
CA SER A 4 -41.50 51.52 46.34
C SER A 4 -40.70 51.65 45.05
N GLU A 5 -41.41 51.28 43.99
CA GLU A 5 -41.12 51.31 42.57
C GLU A 5 -40.71 52.69 42.03
N SER A 6 -39.89 52.69 40.98
CA SER A 6 -40.16 53.57 39.85
C SER A 6 -39.71 52.91 38.55
N THR A 7 -40.70 52.63 37.73
CA THR A 7 -40.70 52.01 36.42
C THR A 7 -39.83 52.78 35.42
N LYS A 8 -38.87 52.09 34.79
CA LYS A 8 -38.13 52.63 33.64
C LYS A 8 -38.85 52.21 32.36
N GLU A 9 -39.71 53.09 31.86
CA GLU A 9 -40.19 53.06 30.48
C GLU A 9 -38.97 53.12 29.56
N THR A 10 -38.72 52.06 28.80
CA THR A 10 -37.86 52.10 27.62
C THR A 10 -38.77 52.11 26.41
N SER A 11 -39.06 53.33 25.95
CA SER A 11 -39.76 53.62 24.71
C SER A 11 -39.08 52.92 23.53
N GLN A 12 -39.91 52.22 22.77
CA GLN A 12 -39.64 51.76 21.43
C GLN A 12 -39.30 52.98 20.56
N GLN A 13 -38.06 53.06 20.09
CA GLN A 13 -37.66 54.05 19.09
C GLN A 13 -37.69 53.39 17.72
N SER A 14 -38.83 53.53 17.05
CA SER A 14 -38.96 53.40 15.61
C SER A 14 -38.02 54.42 14.96
N GLN A 15 -37.15 53.97 14.06
CA GLN A 15 -36.40 54.85 13.17
C GLN A 15 -36.77 54.49 11.73
N GLU A 16 -37.57 55.37 11.11
CA GLU A 16 -37.73 55.42 9.66
C GLU A 16 -36.70 56.38 9.05
N ALA A 17 -35.91 55.81 8.15
CA ALA A 17 -35.40 56.30 6.86
C ALA A 17 -34.93 57.75 6.66
N THR A 18 -33.63 57.89 6.33
CA THR A 18 -33.11 58.67 5.18
C THR A 18 -31.85 57.94 4.67
N GLY A 19 -31.77 57.36 3.47
CA GLY A 19 -31.67 58.07 2.20
C GLY A 19 -30.21 58.13 1.73
N GLY A 20 -29.72 57.05 1.10
CA GLY A 20 -28.39 56.99 0.46
C GLY A 20 -28.41 55.98 -0.69
N GLU A 21 -28.17 56.44 -1.91
CA GLU A 21 -28.22 55.66 -3.14
C GLU A 21 -27.24 54.48 -3.13
N SER A 22 -27.77 53.27 -3.26
CA SER A 22 -27.06 52.16 -3.90
C SER A 22 -28.06 51.32 -4.67
N LYS A 23 -27.87 51.23 -5.99
CA LYS A 23 -28.58 50.29 -6.87
C LYS A 23 -28.31 48.84 -6.41
N GLN A 24 -29.19 48.31 -5.58
CA GLN A 24 -29.44 46.88 -5.42
C GLN A 24 -30.95 46.69 -5.45
N SER A 25 -31.51 46.48 -6.64
CA SER A 25 -32.93 46.20 -6.86
C SER A 25 -33.27 44.74 -6.49
N GLY A 26 -32.99 44.37 -5.24
CA GLY A 26 -33.34 43.08 -4.64
C GLY A 26 -33.95 43.31 -3.27
N GLY A 27 -34.93 44.22 -3.18
CA GLY A 27 -35.62 44.54 -1.93
C GLY A 27 -36.40 43.33 -1.41
N PHE A 28 -36.36 43.13 -0.09
CA PHE A 28 -37.20 42.15 0.58
C PHE A 28 -38.68 42.51 0.34
N VAL A 29 -39.40 41.63 -0.36
CA VAL A 29 -40.85 41.72 -0.51
C VAL A 29 -41.48 40.84 0.57
N PRO A 30 -42.23 41.41 1.53
CA PRO A 30 -42.92 40.62 2.54
C PRO A 30 -43.92 39.65 1.89
N PRO A 31 -43.99 38.39 2.34
CA PRO A 31 -44.96 37.42 1.84
C PRO A 31 -46.38 37.88 2.16
N LYS A 32 -47.32 37.62 1.25
CA LYS A 32 -48.72 38.03 1.37
C LYS A 32 -49.54 37.05 2.21
N SER A 33 -48.98 35.88 2.51
CA SER A 33 -49.63 34.84 3.30
C SER A 33 -48.60 33.94 4.00
N GLN A 34 -49.08 33.19 5.00
CA GLN A 34 -48.28 32.17 5.67
C GLN A 34 -47.82 31.07 4.69
N GLU A 35 -48.69 30.66 3.75
CA GLU A 35 -48.35 29.65 2.74
C GLU A 35 -47.22 30.12 1.80
N GLU A 36 -47.24 31.40 1.41
CA GLU A 36 -46.19 32.00 0.59
C GLU A 36 -44.88 32.09 1.37
N PHE A 37 -44.95 32.44 2.66
CA PHE A 37 -43.78 32.41 3.55
C PHE A 37 -43.19 31.00 3.66
N ASP A 38 -44.02 30.00 3.97
CA ASP A 38 -43.58 28.62 4.13
C ASP A 38 -42.96 28.08 2.83
N ARG A 39 -43.51 28.44 1.66
CA ARG A 39 -42.94 28.12 0.35
C ARG A 39 -41.56 28.75 0.14
N ILE A 40 -41.41 30.04 0.47
CA ILE A 40 -40.13 30.75 0.38
C ILE A 40 -39.09 30.12 1.31
N ILE A 41 -39.48 29.73 2.53
CA ILE A 41 -38.60 29.05 3.47
C ILE A 41 -38.19 27.68 2.94
N GLN A 42 -39.13 26.89 2.43
CA GLN A 42 -38.83 25.59 1.81
C GLN A 42 -37.86 25.73 0.65
N GLU A 43 -38.07 26.70 -0.24
CA GLU A 43 -37.17 26.97 -1.37
C GLU A 43 -35.76 27.36 -0.89
N ARG A 44 -35.66 28.24 0.12
CA ARG A 44 -34.37 28.64 0.70
C ARG A 44 -33.64 27.46 1.34
N VAL A 45 -34.35 26.63 2.11
CA VAL A 45 -33.78 25.43 2.73
C VAL A 45 -33.32 24.43 1.67
N ALA A 46 -34.12 24.21 0.62
CA ALA A 46 -33.75 23.33 -0.48
C ALA A 46 -32.48 23.82 -1.19
N ARG A 47 -32.40 25.14 -1.48
CA ARG A 47 -31.23 25.76 -2.09
C ARG A 47 -30.00 25.66 -1.20
N ALA A 48 -30.13 25.96 0.09
CA ALA A 48 -29.03 25.85 1.05
C ALA A 48 -28.50 24.41 1.17
N LYS A 49 -29.40 23.41 1.19
CA LYS A 49 -29.03 21.99 1.17
C LYS A 49 -28.31 21.59 -0.11
N ALA A 50 -28.79 22.04 -1.26
CA ALA A 50 -28.15 21.77 -2.55
C ALA A 50 -26.73 22.39 -2.60
N SER A 51 -26.58 23.67 -2.22
CA SER A 51 -25.27 24.32 -2.17
C SER A 51 -24.31 23.64 -1.20
N ALA A 52 -24.78 23.25 -0.01
CA ALA A 52 -23.96 22.51 0.94
C ALA A 52 -23.54 21.13 0.41
N ALA A 53 -24.43 20.42 -0.29
CA ALA A 53 -24.10 19.13 -0.90
C ALA A 53 -23.09 19.28 -2.05
N ASP A 54 -23.22 20.33 -2.87
CA ASP A 54 -22.30 20.63 -3.97
C ASP A 54 -20.91 21.03 -3.45
N GLU A 55 -20.84 21.84 -2.37
CA GLU A 55 -19.57 22.19 -1.72
C GLU A 55 -18.86 20.96 -1.15
N VAL A 56 -19.61 20.09 -0.45
CA VAL A 56 -19.07 18.81 0.04
C VAL A 56 -18.58 17.98 -1.15
N ARG A 57 -19.40 17.78 -2.18
CA ARG A 57 -19.00 17.00 -3.37
C ARG A 57 -17.72 17.53 -4.00
N LYS A 58 -17.66 18.84 -4.27
CA LYS A 58 -16.50 19.52 -4.86
C LYS A 58 -15.24 19.36 -4.00
N SER A 59 -15.38 19.34 -2.68
CA SER A 59 -14.25 19.13 -1.78
C SER A 59 -13.64 17.72 -1.89
N TYR A 60 -14.38 16.72 -2.39
CA TYR A 60 -13.93 15.33 -2.51
C TYR A 60 -13.66 14.86 -3.95
N GLU A 61 -13.97 15.64 -4.99
CA GLU A 61 -13.82 15.23 -6.41
C GLU A 61 -12.39 14.86 -6.81
N GLY A 62 -11.37 15.41 -6.14
CA GLY A 62 -9.96 15.09 -6.41
C GLY A 62 -9.41 13.90 -5.63
N PHE A 63 -10.19 13.33 -4.71
CA PHE A 63 -9.74 12.24 -3.86
C PHE A 63 -10.14 10.89 -4.46
N LYS A 64 -9.25 9.92 -4.35
CA LYS A 64 -9.60 8.52 -4.62
C LYS A 64 -10.70 8.10 -3.66
N SER A 65 -11.62 7.29 -4.15
CA SER A 65 -12.57 6.62 -3.26
C SER A 65 -11.83 5.74 -2.25
N ALA A 66 -12.46 5.47 -1.11
CA ALA A 66 -11.88 4.59 -0.09
C ALA A 66 -11.53 3.20 -0.66
N GLU A 67 -12.35 2.71 -1.60
CA GLU A 67 -12.13 1.44 -2.28
C GLU A 67 -10.91 1.48 -3.21
N GLU A 68 -10.77 2.53 -4.03
CA GLU A 68 -9.57 2.70 -4.88
C GLU A 68 -8.30 2.88 -4.06
N PHE A 69 -8.38 3.57 -2.93
CA PHE A 69 -7.24 3.71 -2.01
C PHE A 69 -6.83 2.35 -1.45
N LYS A 70 -7.79 1.55 -0.99
CA LYS A 70 -7.54 0.20 -0.48
C LYS A 70 -6.92 -0.70 -1.55
N GLN A 71 -7.45 -0.68 -2.77
CA GLN A 71 -6.87 -1.46 -3.88
C GLN A 71 -5.43 -1.03 -4.21
N LEU A 72 -5.13 0.27 -4.10
CA LEU A 72 -3.78 0.77 -4.34
C LEU A 72 -2.82 0.36 -3.20
N GLN A 73 -3.31 0.37 -1.96
CA GLN A 73 -2.57 -0.12 -0.80
C GLN A 73 -2.27 -1.62 -0.93
N ASP A 74 -3.27 -2.45 -1.23
CA ASP A 74 -3.10 -3.90 -1.39
C ASP A 74 -2.08 -4.23 -2.49
N LYS A 75 -2.09 -3.47 -3.60
CA LYS A 75 -1.10 -3.59 -4.68
C LYS A 75 0.31 -3.23 -4.22
N TYR A 76 0.44 -2.15 -3.45
CA TYR A 76 1.73 -1.71 -2.93
C TYR A 76 2.30 -2.74 -1.93
N ASP A 77 1.46 -3.23 -1.02
CA ASP A 77 1.86 -4.23 -0.03
C ASP A 77 2.28 -5.55 -0.70
N THR A 78 1.55 -5.96 -1.74
CA THR A 78 1.92 -7.13 -2.55
C THR A 78 3.26 -6.93 -3.25
N ALA A 79 3.45 -5.80 -3.94
CA ALA A 79 4.70 -5.50 -4.65
C ALA A 79 5.89 -5.38 -3.69
N ALA A 80 5.68 -4.79 -2.51
CA ALA A 80 6.69 -4.68 -1.48
C ALA A 80 7.09 -6.06 -0.93
N ALA A 81 6.13 -6.96 -0.71
CA ALA A 81 6.40 -8.31 -0.25
C ALA A 81 7.16 -9.14 -1.31
N GLU A 82 6.75 -9.07 -2.58
CA GLU A 82 7.43 -9.74 -3.68
C GLU A 82 8.89 -9.25 -3.82
N LEU A 83 9.07 -7.93 -3.83
CA LEU A 83 10.40 -7.33 -3.94
C LEU A 83 11.27 -7.66 -2.73
N GLY A 84 10.69 -7.65 -1.52
CA GLY A 84 11.37 -8.07 -0.29
C GLY A 84 11.85 -9.52 -0.36
N ASN A 85 11.03 -10.44 -0.87
CA ASN A 85 11.40 -11.85 -1.04
C ASN A 85 12.55 -12.02 -2.03
N GLU A 86 12.54 -11.30 -3.15
CA GLU A 86 13.64 -11.33 -4.12
C GLU A 86 14.95 -10.81 -3.52
N TYR A 87 14.90 -9.72 -2.75
CA TYR A 87 16.08 -9.22 -2.05
C TYR A 87 16.59 -10.19 -0.98
N ARG A 88 15.72 -10.87 -0.23
CA ARG A 88 16.13 -11.93 0.72
C ARG A 88 16.80 -13.09 0.01
N LYS A 89 16.25 -13.55 -1.13
CA LYS A 89 16.89 -14.60 -1.95
C LYS A 89 18.26 -14.15 -2.44
N SER A 90 18.39 -12.91 -2.89
CA SER A 90 19.67 -12.36 -3.32
C SER A 90 20.69 -12.31 -2.18
N ALA A 91 20.27 -11.89 -0.98
CA ALA A 91 21.11 -11.85 0.21
C ALA A 91 21.57 -13.25 0.63
N ALA A 92 20.67 -14.25 0.62
CA ALA A 92 21.01 -15.65 0.88
C ALA A 92 22.05 -16.17 -0.12
N ALA A 93 21.83 -15.93 -1.42
CA ALA A 93 22.74 -16.37 -2.47
C ALA A 93 24.12 -15.69 -2.36
N GLU A 94 24.15 -14.38 -2.07
CA GLU A 94 25.39 -13.61 -1.91
C GLU A 94 26.21 -14.07 -0.69
N ALA A 95 25.54 -14.50 0.39
CA ALA A 95 26.18 -15.10 1.56
C ALA A 95 26.53 -16.59 1.40
N GLY A 96 26.17 -17.22 0.27
CA GLY A 96 26.42 -18.64 0.01
C GLY A 96 25.45 -19.60 0.71
N LEU A 97 24.30 -19.12 1.18
CA LEU A 97 23.23 -19.94 1.71
C LEU A 97 22.33 -20.50 0.60
N PRO A 98 21.71 -21.67 0.81
CA PRO A 98 20.63 -22.15 -0.06
C PRO A 98 19.49 -21.13 -0.14
N LEU A 99 18.90 -20.96 -1.33
CA LEU A 99 17.75 -20.06 -1.55
C LEU A 99 16.55 -20.41 -0.65
N SER A 100 16.40 -21.67 -0.25
CA SER A 100 15.36 -22.10 0.70
C SER A 100 15.53 -21.55 2.11
N MET A 101 16.70 -20.96 2.43
CA MET A 101 16.92 -20.26 3.70
C MET A 101 16.57 -18.77 3.64
N ALA A 102 16.29 -18.21 2.46
CA ALA A 102 15.94 -16.80 2.31
C ALA A 102 14.72 -16.39 3.16
N ASP A 103 13.72 -17.27 3.26
CA ASP A 103 12.51 -17.02 4.06
C ASP A 103 12.79 -16.97 5.57
N ARG A 104 13.94 -17.50 6.01
CA ARG A 104 14.35 -17.51 7.42
C ARG A 104 15.17 -16.28 7.80
N LEU A 105 15.59 -15.48 6.82
CA LEU A 105 16.40 -14.28 7.07
C LEU A 105 15.58 -13.24 7.83
N GLN A 106 16.18 -12.71 8.88
CA GLN A 106 15.59 -11.68 9.72
C GLN A 106 16.04 -10.28 9.28
N GLY A 107 15.14 -9.31 9.37
CA GLY A 107 15.40 -7.91 9.03
C GLY A 107 14.32 -7.27 8.16
N GLU A 108 14.43 -5.97 8.00
CA GLU A 108 13.51 -5.15 7.20
C GLU A 108 14.16 -4.57 5.94
N SER A 109 15.49 -4.63 5.85
CA SER A 109 16.27 -4.04 4.77
C SER A 109 17.23 -5.05 4.13
N ARG A 110 17.67 -4.75 2.90
CA ARG A 110 18.65 -5.58 2.17
C ARG A 110 19.94 -5.78 2.96
N GLU A 111 20.40 -4.74 3.64
CA GLU A 111 21.63 -4.80 4.44
C GLU A 111 21.47 -5.72 5.65
N GLU A 112 20.34 -5.63 6.36
CA GLU A 112 20.04 -6.53 7.49
C GLU A 112 19.93 -7.99 7.03
N TRP A 113 19.22 -8.25 5.92
CA TRP A 113 19.13 -9.61 5.37
C TRP A 113 20.48 -10.17 4.97
N PHE A 114 21.36 -9.35 4.41
CA PHE A 114 22.71 -9.80 4.05
C PHE A 114 23.56 -10.10 5.28
N ASN A 115 23.50 -9.26 6.31
CA ASN A 115 24.24 -9.49 7.56
C ASN A 115 23.73 -10.72 8.31
N ASP A 116 22.41 -10.95 8.34
CA ASP A 116 21.82 -12.14 8.92
C ASP A 116 22.20 -13.40 8.12
N ALA A 117 22.11 -13.33 6.79
CA ALA A 117 22.51 -14.41 5.90
C ALA A 117 23.99 -14.78 6.09
N LYS A 118 24.87 -13.78 6.19
CA LYS A 118 26.29 -13.99 6.46
C LYS A 118 26.51 -14.65 7.82
N SER A 119 25.82 -14.19 8.85
CA SER A 119 25.91 -14.74 10.21
C SER A 119 25.48 -16.21 10.27
N ILE A 120 24.42 -16.57 9.52
CA ILE A 120 23.95 -17.96 9.40
C ILE A 120 24.96 -18.78 8.59
N ALA A 121 25.48 -18.26 7.48
CA ALA A 121 26.46 -18.96 6.64
C ALA A 121 27.74 -19.30 7.41
N GLU A 122 28.25 -18.37 8.22
CA GLU A 122 29.41 -18.58 9.08
C GLU A 122 29.17 -19.69 10.11
N GLN A 123 27.99 -19.76 10.72
CA GLN A 123 27.62 -20.83 11.65
C GLN A 123 27.57 -22.20 10.95
N PHE A 124 27.01 -22.27 9.75
CA PHE A 124 26.96 -23.51 8.96
C PHE A 124 28.35 -23.96 8.51
N ALA A 125 29.20 -23.04 8.08
CA ALA A 125 30.59 -23.33 7.73
C ALA A 125 31.40 -23.82 8.94
N GLY A 126 31.20 -23.20 10.12
CA GLY A 126 31.80 -23.65 11.37
C GLY A 126 31.35 -25.06 11.78
N LEU A 127 30.08 -25.40 11.54
CA LEU A 127 29.53 -26.72 11.83
C LEU A 127 30.07 -27.80 10.88
N ALA A 128 30.25 -27.47 9.59
CA ALA A 128 30.86 -28.37 8.61
C ALA A 128 32.35 -28.63 8.92
N SER A 129 33.07 -27.63 9.43
CA SER A 129 34.46 -27.78 9.87
C SER A 129 34.58 -28.60 11.16
N ALA A 130 33.63 -28.48 12.10
CA ALA A 130 33.64 -29.21 13.37
C ALA A 130 33.30 -30.71 13.24
N GLY A 131 32.67 -31.11 12.12
CA GLY A 131 32.34 -32.51 11.83
C GLY A 131 33.50 -33.38 11.31
N SER A 132 34.68 -32.80 11.04
CA SER A 132 35.82 -33.52 10.44
C SER A 132 36.86 -34.04 11.45
N GLU A 133 36.70 -33.81 12.75
CA GLU A 133 37.67 -34.25 13.77
C GLU A 133 37.09 -35.35 14.68
N LYS A 134 36.98 -36.58 14.17
CA LYS A 134 37.15 -37.84 14.94
C LYS A 134 36.97 -39.07 14.05
N SER A 135 38.02 -39.43 13.30
CA SER A 135 38.26 -40.83 12.92
C SER A 135 39.66 -41.00 12.33
N GLU A 136 40.67 -40.94 13.20
CA GLU A 136 41.94 -41.63 12.98
C GLU A 136 42.22 -42.46 14.23
N GLU A 137 42.23 -43.80 14.06
CA GLU A 137 43.37 -44.66 14.38
C GLU A 137 42.92 -46.11 14.69
N GLN A 138 42.85 -46.95 13.65
CA GLN A 138 43.30 -48.33 13.81
C GLN A 138 43.92 -48.82 12.51
N GLN A 139 45.25 -48.72 12.47
CA GLN A 139 46.11 -49.31 11.47
C GLN A 139 46.03 -50.85 11.59
N GLN A 140 45.72 -51.55 10.50
CA GLN A 140 46.24 -52.90 10.28
C GLN A 140 46.35 -53.20 8.78
N SER A 141 47.61 -53.19 8.35
CA SER A 141 48.24 -53.87 7.22
C SER A 141 47.40 -54.84 6.35
N GLY A 142 47.55 -54.70 5.03
CA GLY A 142 47.63 -55.87 4.15
C GLY A 142 47.06 -55.70 2.74
N GLY A 143 47.94 -55.48 1.75
CA GLY A 143 47.90 -56.24 0.50
C GLY A 143 47.10 -55.71 -0.71
N SER A 144 47.86 -55.21 -1.69
CA SER A 144 47.72 -55.46 -3.14
C SER A 144 46.54 -54.88 -3.94
N SER A 145 46.82 -53.83 -4.72
CA SER A 145 46.17 -53.56 -6.02
C SER A 145 46.74 -54.51 -7.11
N PRO A 146 46.29 -54.53 -8.39
CA PRO A 146 45.22 -53.77 -9.06
C PRO A 146 44.29 -54.61 -9.97
N ARG A 147 43.14 -54.07 -10.40
CA ARG A 147 42.52 -54.47 -11.68
C ARG A 147 41.74 -53.32 -12.32
N SER A 148 42.30 -52.84 -13.42
CA SER A 148 41.67 -52.01 -14.44
C SER A 148 40.57 -52.78 -15.18
N ASN A 149 39.53 -52.06 -15.60
CA ASN A 149 38.75 -52.39 -16.79
C ASN A 149 38.28 -51.08 -17.45
N PRO A 150 38.59 -50.86 -18.73
CA PRO A 150 38.04 -49.76 -19.51
C PRO A 150 36.74 -50.22 -20.19
N ARG A 151 35.71 -49.37 -20.23
CA ARG A 151 34.65 -49.53 -21.23
C ARG A 151 34.19 -48.18 -21.75
N GLU A 152 34.54 -48.01 -23.02
CA GLU A 152 34.16 -46.96 -23.93
C GLU A 152 32.65 -46.88 -24.22
N GLN A 153 32.28 -45.66 -24.62
CA GLN A 153 31.35 -45.30 -25.71
C GLN A 153 29.82 -45.21 -25.47
N ARG A 154 29.38 -43.94 -25.53
CA ARG A 154 28.50 -43.33 -26.57
C ARG A 154 27.02 -43.75 -26.58
N GLY A 155 26.16 -42.74 -26.43
CA GLY A 155 24.72 -42.83 -26.72
C GLY A 155 24.03 -41.47 -26.67
N GLN A 156 24.07 -40.74 -27.79
CA GLN A 156 23.08 -39.70 -28.11
C GLN A 156 21.69 -40.33 -28.26
N THR A 157 20.71 -39.78 -27.55
CA THR A 157 19.26 -39.77 -27.83
C THR A 157 18.68 -38.76 -26.85
N GLY A 158 17.79 -37.83 -27.13
CA GLY A 158 16.84 -37.58 -28.20
C GLY A 158 15.94 -36.45 -27.67
N GLY A 159 15.43 -35.61 -28.56
CA GLY A 159 14.89 -34.29 -28.24
C GLY A 159 13.67 -34.24 -27.30
N ASN A 160 13.51 -33.07 -26.69
CA ASN A 160 12.23 -32.62 -26.15
C ASN A 160 11.91 -31.27 -26.82
N PRO A 161 10.93 -31.19 -27.75
CA PRO A 161 10.46 -29.94 -28.31
C PRO A 161 9.38 -29.40 -27.37
N GLY A 162 9.70 -28.37 -26.59
CA GLY A 162 8.81 -27.90 -25.53
C GLY A 162 9.03 -26.46 -25.14
N ALA A 163 8.70 -25.56 -26.08
CA ALA A 163 8.24 -24.20 -25.82
C ALA A 163 9.16 -23.32 -24.93
N ASP A 164 10.16 -22.74 -25.57
CA ASP A 164 10.65 -21.40 -25.22
C ASP A 164 9.48 -20.41 -25.40
N MET A 165 8.62 -20.28 -24.40
CA MET A 165 7.81 -19.08 -24.24
C MET A 165 8.67 -18.06 -23.49
N ASP A 166 9.61 -17.46 -24.22
CA ASP A 166 10.17 -16.16 -23.88
C ASP A 166 9.01 -15.14 -23.94
N ILE A 167 8.22 -15.09 -22.87
CA ILE A 167 7.31 -13.98 -22.63
C ILE A 167 8.20 -12.78 -22.33
N SER A 168 8.58 -12.06 -23.38
CA SER A 168 9.26 -10.79 -23.20
C SER A 168 8.33 -9.88 -22.39
N VAL A 169 8.91 -9.15 -21.44
CA VAL A 169 8.21 -8.17 -20.59
C VAL A 169 7.41 -7.16 -21.43
N ASP A 170 7.81 -6.91 -22.68
CA ASP A 170 7.12 -6.03 -23.62
C ASP A 170 5.76 -6.59 -24.13
N ASP A 171 5.53 -7.90 -24.11
CA ASP A 171 4.24 -8.48 -24.55
C ASP A 171 3.17 -8.45 -23.45
N VAL A 172 3.58 -8.47 -22.17
CA VAL A 172 2.66 -8.32 -21.03
C VAL A 172 2.04 -6.91 -21.02
N LEU A 173 2.83 -5.89 -21.37
CA LEU A 173 2.40 -4.49 -21.34
C LEU A 173 1.49 -4.08 -22.51
N LYS A 174 1.54 -4.78 -23.65
CA LYS A 174 0.64 -4.50 -24.78
C LYS A 174 -0.79 -5.00 -24.57
N ASN A 175 -0.99 -5.93 -23.63
CA ASN A 175 -2.31 -6.51 -23.36
C ASN A 175 -3.15 -5.71 -22.34
N VAL A 176 -2.61 -4.61 -21.81
CA VAL A 176 -3.28 -3.74 -20.81
C VAL A 176 -4.22 -2.71 -21.46
N ASN A 177 -4.13 -2.48 -22.77
CA ASN A 177 -4.88 -1.41 -23.46
C ASN A 177 -6.08 -1.88 -24.28
N ARG A 178 -6.66 -3.05 -23.97
CA ARG A 178 -7.82 -3.57 -24.70
C ARG A 178 -8.94 -4.05 -23.78
N PHE A 179 -9.42 -3.18 -22.90
CA PHE A 179 -10.81 -3.15 -22.41
C PHE A 179 -11.19 -1.73 -22.03
#